data_AF-A0A0B1SFP8-F1
#
_entry.id   AF-A0A0B1SFP8-F1
#
_cell.length_a   1.000
_cell.length_b   1.000
_cell.length_c   1.000
_cell.angle_alpha   90.00
_cell.angle_beta   90.00
_cell.angle_gamma   90.00
#
_symmetry.space_group_name_H-M   'P 1'
#
loop_
_entity.id
_entity.type
_entity.pdbx_description
1 polymer ?
#
loop_
_entity_poly.entity_id
_entity_poly.type
_entity_poly.pdbx_seq_one_letter_code
_entity_poly.pdbx_strand_id
1 'polypeptide(L)'
;MKPDEPYAVMLRIERVDDMRYKFSAGEWSTNGKGELQTVSRSIPHHDGAVDTGRAWMNKTVSFDRVKVTNNQLDNDPFHVSLCNFSRISCAATFKF
;
A
#
# COMPACT_ATOMS: atom_id res chain seq x y z
N MET A 1 -9.19 -4.29 -17.95
CA MET A 1 -10.17 -5.21 -17.33
C MET A 1 -11.20 -5.57 -18.38
N LYS A 2 -11.58 -6.84 -18.50
CA LYS A 2 -12.70 -7.22 -19.38
C LYS A 2 -14.02 -6.79 -18.70
N PRO A 3 -14.98 -6.20 -19.43
CA PRO A 3 -16.16 -5.61 -18.81
C PRO A 3 -16.99 -6.56 -17.94
N ASP A 4 -17.11 -7.83 -18.36
CA ASP A 4 -18.06 -8.78 -17.78
C ASP A 4 -17.40 -9.81 -16.85
N GLU A 5 -16.09 -9.70 -16.60
CA GLU A 5 -15.38 -10.54 -15.64
C GLU A 5 -15.37 -9.91 -14.24
N PRO A 6 -15.38 -10.75 -13.17
CA PRO A 6 -15.24 -10.29 -11.80
C PRO A 6 -13.80 -9.89 -11.48
N TYR A 7 -13.63 -8.80 -10.72
CA TYR A 7 -12.34 -8.33 -10.22
C TYR A 7 -12.45 -7.84 -8.79
N ALA A 8 -11.41 -8.14 -8.00
CA ALA A 8 -11.12 -7.46 -6.74
C ALA A 8 -9.98 -6.44 -6.95
N VAL A 9 -10.14 -5.24 -6.40
CA VAL A 9 -9.07 -4.22 -6.40
C VAL A 9 -8.44 -4.14 -5.01
N MET A 10 -7.11 -4.17 -4.98
CA MET A 10 -6.33 -4.08 -3.76
C MET A 10 -5.24 -3.01 -3.90
N LEU A 11 -4.94 -2.30 -2.81
CA LEU A 11 -3.77 -1.46 -2.69
C LEU A 11 -2.65 -2.24 -2.03
N ARG A 12 -1.45 -2.17 -2.59
CA ARG A 12 -0.24 -2.65 -1.94
C ARG A 12 0.73 -1.49 -1.76
N ILE A 13 1.28 -1.37 -0.56
CA ILE A 13 2.38 -0.47 -0.25
C ILE A 13 3.58 -1.32 0.13
N GLU A 14 4.68 -1.17 -0.59
CA GLU A 14 5.90 -1.95 -0.39
C GLU A 14 7.11 -1.05 -0.27
N ARG A 15 8.15 -1.54 0.41
CA ARG A 15 9.44 -0.86 0.41
C ARG A 15 10.07 -0.93 -0.97
N VAL A 16 10.71 0.18 -1.36
CA VAL A 16 11.51 0.22 -2.59
C VAL A 16 12.86 -0.46 -2.37
N ASP A 17 13.40 -0.36 -1.15
CA ASP A 17 14.69 -0.92 -0.77
C ASP A 17 14.77 -1.17 0.75
N ASP A 18 15.82 -1.90 1.15
CA ASP A 18 16.14 -2.22 2.53
C ASP A 18 17.04 -1.18 3.19
N MET A 19 16.99 0.09 2.77
CA MET A 19 17.81 1.15 3.35
C MET A 19 17.03 1.97 4.36
N ARG A 20 17.74 2.43 5.40
CA ARG A 20 17.26 3.47 6.30
C ARG A 20 17.72 4.81 5.75
N TYR A 21 16.85 5.81 5.72
CA TYR A 21 17.18 7.15 5.24
C TYR A 21 17.36 8.13 6.40
N LYS A 22 18.01 9.25 6.12
CA LYS A 22 18.05 10.42 7.01
C LYS A 22 17.91 11.67 6.16
N PHE A 23 17.31 12.70 6.74
CA PHE A 23 17.26 14.04 6.15
C PHE A 23 18.19 14.94 6.95
N SER A 24 19.17 15.53 6.27
CA SER A 24 20.15 16.43 6.89
C SER A 24 20.59 17.48 5.88
N ALA A 25 20.67 18.74 6.32
CA ALA A 25 21.12 19.86 5.48
C ALA A 25 20.35 20.01 4.15
N GLY A 26 19.05 19.72 4.14
CA GLY A 26 18.21 19.85 2.95
C GLY A 26 18.21 18.63 2.02
N GLU A 27 18.97 17.59 2.33
CA GLU A 27 19.13 16.42 1.47
C GLU A 27 18.81 15.10 2.19
N TRP A 28 18.29 14.14 1.42
CA TRP A 28 18.10 12.77 1.86
C TRP A 28 19.34 11.92 1.55
N SER A 29 19.82 11.16 2.53
CA SER A 29 20.90 10.20 2.33
C SER A 29 20.61 8.88 3.03
N THR A 30 21.26 7.81 2.60
CA THR A 30 21.18 6.50 3.25
C THR A 30 21.96 6.52 4.55
N ASN A 31 21.43 5.85 5.58
CA ASN A 31 21.99 5.79 6.92
C ASN A 31 21.97 4.35 7.46
N GLY A 32 22.49 3.42 6.64
CA GLY A 32 22.61 2.01 6.97
C GLY A 32 21.44 1.15 6.50
N LYS A 33 21.42 -0.09 6.97
CA LYS A 33 20.38 -1.08 6.68
C LYS A 33 19.10 -0.72 7.42
N GLY A 34 17.97 -0.80 6.74
CA GLY A 34 16.64 -0.63 7.31
C GLY A 34 16.28 -1.77 8.26
N GLU A 35 15.34 -1.49 9.16
CA GLU A 35 14.76 -2.50 10.04
C GLU A 35 14.04 -3.59 9.22
N LEU A 36 14.10 -4.83 9.70
CA LEU A 36 13.32 -5.93 9.16
C LEU A 36 11.84 -5.65 9.40
N GLN A 37 11.07 -5.54 8.32
CA GLN A 37 9.63 -5.29 8.39
C GLN A 37 8.80 -6.54 8.18
N THR A 38 7.62 -6.52 8.79
CA THR A 38 6.53 -7.44 8.51
C THR A 38 6.16 -7.39 7.03
N VAL A 39 5.81 -8.55 6.46
CA VAL A 39 5.42 -8.70 5.06
C VAL A 39 4.35 -7.68 4.66
N SER A 40 4.57 -6.97 3.55
CA SER A 40 3.63 -6.02 2.98
C SER A 40 2.23 -6.63 2.82
N ARG A 41 1.22 -6.04 3.45
CA ARG A 41 -0.19 -6.47 3.33
C ARG A 41 -0.84 -5.84 2.10
N SER A 42 -1.68 -6.61 1.41
CA SER A 42 -2.62 -6.08 0.41
C SER A 42 -3.89 -5.61 1.11
N ILE A 43 -4.28 -4.37 0.89
CA ILE A 43 -5.47 -3.76 1.48
C ILE A 43 -6.62 -3.81 0.47
N PRO A 44 -7.76 -4.44 0.80
CA PRO A 44 -8.92 -4.42 -0.07
C PRO A 44 -9.56 -3.04 -0.12
N HIS A 45 -10.19 -2.71 -1.25
CA HIS A 45 -11.00 -1.49 -1.36
C HIS A 45 -12.17 -1.50 -0.35
N HIS A 46 -12.52 -0.34 0.23
CA HIS A 46 -13.49 -0.27 1.33
C HIS A 46 -14.93 -0.64 0.93
N ASP A 47 -15.29 -0.51 -0.35
CA ASP A 47 -16.59 -0.96 -0.87
C ASP A 47 -16.71 -2.49 -0.85
N GLY A 48 -15.62 -3.20 -0.56
CA GLY A 48 -15.65 -4.57 -0.07
C GLY A 48 -16.10 -5.65 -1.05
N ALA A 49 -16.36 -5.36 -2.32
CA ALA A 49 -16.93 -6.31 -3.26
C ALA A 49 -16.00 -6.66 -4.42
N VAL A 50 -16.00 -7.94 -4.80
CA VAL A 50 -15.69 -8.35 -6.17
C VAL A 50 -16.77 -7.73 -7.06
N ASP A 51 -16.37 -6.96 -8.05
CA ASP A 51 -17.29 -6.30 -8.98
C ASP A 51 -16.81 -6.54 -10.42
N THR A 52 -17.72 -6.33 -11.37
CA THR A 52 -17.41 -6.45 -12.80
C THR A 52 -16.38 -5.41 -13.22
N GLY A 53 -15.56 -5.75 -14.22
CA GLY A 53 -14.60 -4.81 -14.78
C GLY A 53 -15.27 -3.51 -15.26
N ARG A 54 -16.50 -3.61 -15.78
CA ARG A 54 -17.31 -2.45 -16.19
C ARG A 54 -17.63 -1.52 -15.03
N ALA A 55 -18.10 -2.06 -13.91
CA ALA A 55 -18.46 -1.27 -12.74
C ALA A 55 -17.23 -0.55 -12.16
N TRP A 56 -16.08 -1.23 -12.09
CA TRP A 56 -14.82 -0.62 -11.65
C TRP A 56 -14.36 0.51 -12.56
N MET A 57 -14.48 0.35 -13.88
CA MET A 57 -14.06 1.38 -14.84
C MET A 57 -15.05 2.56 -14.93
N ASN A 58 -16.29 2.41 -14.43
CA ASN A 58 -17.33 3.43 -14.51
C ASN A 58 -17.31 4.44 -13.34
N LYS A 59 -16.47 4.22 -12.32
CA LYS A 59 -16.32 5.11 -11.17
C LYS A 59 -14.85 5.31 -10.82
N THR A 60 -14.54 6.42 -10.15
CA THR A 60 -13.24 6.60 -9.51
C THR A 60 -13.08 5.59 -8.37
N VAL A 61 -11.95 4.90 -8.31
CA VAL A 61 -11.61 3.96 -7.24
C VAL A 61 -10.75 4.69 -6.21
N SER A 62 -11.21 4.79 -4.95
CA SER A 62 -10.57 5.59 -3.90
C SER A 62 -10.11 4.71 -2.73
N PHE A 63 -8.88 4.94 -2.26
CA PHE A 63 -8.32 4.29 -1.07
C PHE A 63 -8.17 5.30 0.09
N ASP A 64 -9.09 6.27 0.19
CA ASP A 64 -9.09 7.34 1.19
C ASP A 64 -9.19 6.85 2.65
N ARG A 65 -9.71 5.65 2.88
CA ARG A 65 -9.77 5.02 4.21
C ARG A 65 -8.47 4.36 4.64
N VAL A 66 -7.48 4.23 3.76
CA VAL A 66 -6.19 3.64 4.10
C VAL A 66 -5.37 4.62 4.94
N LYS A 67 -4.82 4.13 6.05
CA LYS A 67 -3.92 4.92 6.91
C LYS A 67 -2.54 4.29 6.98
N VAL A 68 -1.54 5.14 7.19
CA VAL A 68 -0.17 4.73 7.46
C VAL A 68 0.10 4.89 8.94
N THR A 69 0.67 3.86 9.55
CA THR A 69 1.06 3.83 10.96
C THR A 69 2.49 3.36 11.11
N ASN A 70 3.19 3.82 12.15
CA ASN A 70 4.50 3.29 12.52
C ASN A 70 4.40 2.21 13.61
N ASN A 71 3.19 1.95 14.13
CA ASN A 71 2.95 0.90 15.09
C ASN A 71 2.99 -0.48 14.39
N GLN A 72 4.05 -1.23 14.65
CA GLN A 72 4.24 -2.57 14.06
C GLN A 72 3.27 -3.62 14.62
N LEU A 73 2.58 -3.32 15.72
CA LEU A 73 1.59 -4.19 16.35
C LEU A 73 0.15 -3.84 15.94
N ASP A 74 -0.02 -2.89 15.02
CA ASP A 74 -1.34 -2.49 14.52
C ASP A 74 -1.97 -3.60 13.66
N ASN A 75 -3.19 -3.98 14.03
CA ASN A 75 -3.94 -5.07 13.40
C ASN A 75 -5.15 -4.57 12.62
N ASP A 76 -5.31 -3.25 12.42
CA ASP A 76 -6.41 -2.73 11.61
C ASP A 76 -6.17 -3.12 10.14
N PRO A 77 -7.16 -3.73 9.47
CA PRO A 77 -7.01 -4.20 8.09
C PRO A 77 -6.83 -3.08 7.06
N PHE A 78 -7.14 -1.83 7.40
CA PHE A 78 -6.95 -0.64 6.56
C PHE A 78 -5.71 0.17 6.94
N HIS A 79 -4.93 -0.27 7.94
CA HIS A 79 -3.68 0.35 8.31
C HIS A 79 -2.48 -0.38 7.70
N VAL A 80 -1.52 0.41 7.18
CA VAL A 80 -0.21 -0.08 6.75
C VAL A 80 0.83 0.30 7.78
N SER A 81 1.41 -0.70 8.44
CA SER A 81 2.54 -0.51 9.35
C SER A 81 3.84 -0.36 8.56
N LEU A 82 4.46 0.82 8.63
CA LEU A 82 5.72 1.15 7.98
C LEU A 82 6.80 1.51 8.98
N CYS A 83 8.05 1.12 8.70
CA CYS A 83 9.19 1.56 9.48
C CYS A 83 9.55 3.00 9.11
N ASN A 84 9.85 3.80 10.11
CA ASN A 84 10.26 5.18 9.92
C ASN A 84 11.50 5.26 9.02
N PHE A 85 11.56 6.33 8.22
CA PHE A 85 12.68 6.62 7.31
C PHE A 85 12.94 5.54 6.26
N SER A 86 11.88 4.94 5.73
CA SER A 86 11.95 4.00 4.60
C SER A 86 11.34 4.64 3.35
N ARG A 87 11.87 4.30 2.17
CA ARG A 87 11.28 4.69 0.88
C ARG A 87 10.24 3.65 0.47
N ILE A 88 9.04 4.11 0.11
CA ILE A 88 7.90 3.24 -0.25
C ILE A 88 7.41 3.48 -1.68
N SER A 89 6.83 2.45 -2.26
CA SER A 89 6.08 2.49 -3.52
C SER A 89 4.65 2.02 -3.28
N CYS A 90 3.70 2.60 -4.00
CA CYS A 90 2.30 2.25 -3.96
C CYS A 90 1.87 1.65 -5.30
N ALA A 91 1.24 0.48 -5.27
CA ALA A 91 0.73 -0.20 -6.45
C ALA A 91 -0.72 -0.66 -6.22
N ALA A 92 -1.61 -0.32 -7.16
CA ALA A 92 -2.94 -0.90 -7.22
C ALA A 92 -2.89 -2.20 -8.04
N THR A 93 -3.39 -3.29 -7.48
CA THR A 93 -3.43 -4.61 -8.14
C THR A 93 -4.86 -5.11 -8.28
N PHE A 94 -5.13 -5.74 -9.43
CA PHE A 94 -6.40 -6.40 -9.72
C PHE A 94 -6.19 -7.91 -9.56
N LYS A 95 -7.02 -8.56 -8.75
CA LYS A 95 -7.03 -10.01 -8.58
C LYS A 95 -8.36 -10.63 -9.05
N PHE A 96 -8.28 -11.89 -9.46
CA PHE A 96 -9.35 -12.77 -9.91
C PHE A 96 -9.24 -14.10 -9.18
#